data_AF-A0A8J3ER73-F1
#
_entry.id   AF-A0A8J3ER73-F1
#
_cell.length_a   1.000
_cell.length_b   1.000
_cell.length_c   1.000
_cell.angle_alpha   90.00
_cell.angle_beta   90.00
_cell.angle_gamma   90.00
#
_symmetry.space_group_name_H-M   'P 1'
#
loop_
_entity.id
_entity.type
_entity.pdbx_description
1 polymer ?
#
loop_
_entity_poly.entity_id
_entity_poly.type
_entity_poly.pdbx_seq_one_letter_code
_entity_poly.pdbx_strand_id
1 'polypeptide(L)'
;MRLVPSLILPVVMLAACSSEENAAAAASYDCGALQPLFESRTDAVPFEAVRTGNLMLGDTKLDDQYTTDVRVQDNRCTASVMKGFFGADANIYIVNCVAFQAGSLDNEANEAKAREIFNEVEAMVSSCLGSELVAETVEESADFDIYRKTTWDLENPPELETGSFRVDPVYLEMSYSPFMRGRGGPSGWLVELQLQEQREGE
;
A
#
# COMPACT_ATOMS: atom_id res chain seq x y z
N MET A 1 53.26 -44.63 45.84
CA MET A 1 51.80 -44.87 45.81
C MET A 1 51.13 -43.63 46.41
N ARG A 2 50.18 -43.00 45.68
CA ARG A 2 49.43 -41.75 45.97
C ARG A 2 50.27 -40.46 45.90
N LEU A 3 50.06 -39.48 45.00
CA LEU A 3 48.91 -38.71 44.43
C LEU A 3 48.77 -37.30 45.05
N VAL A 4 49.31 -36.28 44.35
CA VAL A 4 48.67 -35.06 43.76
C VAL A 4 47.67 -34.26 44.62
N PRO A 5 47.79 -32.91 44.69
CA PRO A 5 47.08 -31.98 43.78
C PRO A 5 48.04 -30.94 43.16
N SER A 6 48.11 -30.81 41.83
CA SER A 6 47.19 -30.12 40.90
C SER A 6 47.24 -28.59 40.99
N LEU A 7 47.79 -28.01 39.91
CA LEU A 7 47.74 -26.62 39.46
C LEU A 7 46.28 -26.10 39.37
N ILE A 8 46.10 -24.77 39.27
CA ILE A 8 45.64 -24.10 38.03
C ILE A 8 45.67 -22.56 38.20
N LEU A 9 46.13 -21.91 37.12
CA LEU A 9 46.27 -20.47 36.83
C LEU A 9 44.98 -19.64 36.94
N PRO A 10 45.09 -18.30 37.06
CA PRO A 10 43.98 -17.38 36.84
C PRO A 10 43.64 -17.28 35.34
N VAL A 11 42.40 -17.62 35.00
CA VAL A 11 41.82 -17.40 33.67
C VAL A 11 41.26 -15.98 33.61
N VAL A 12 41.83 -15.19 32.70
CA VAL A 12 41.25 -13.94 32.18
C VAL A 12 40.00 -14.30 31.39
N MET A 13 38.84 -13.73 31.74
CA MET A 13 37.67 -13.70 30.89
C MET A 13 37.33 -12.24 30.56
N LEU A 14 37.77 -11.82 29.38
CA LEU A 14 37.12 -10.77 28.60
C LEU A 14 35.73 -11.28 28.23
N ALA A 15 34.69 -10.64 28.72
CA ALA A 15 33.33 -10.82 28.20
C ALA A 15 32.71 -9.44 27.98
N ALA A 16 32.80 -9.04 26.71
CA ALA A 16 31.89 -8.18 25.94
C ALA A 16 31.08 -7.12 26.70
N CYS A 17 31.42 -5.85 26.45
CA CYS A 17 30.39 -4.85 26.16
C CYS A 17 29.65 -5.30 24.89
N SER A 18 28.68 -6.20 25.02
CA SER A 18 27.63 -6.31 24.02
C SER A 18 26.76 -5.10 24.25
N SER A 19 26.84 -4.17 23.29
CA SER A 19 25.84 -3.18 22.97
C SER A 19 24.50 -3.58 23.57
N GLU A 20 23.97 -2.77 24.49
CA GLU A 20 22.54 -2.78 24.72
C GLU A 20 21.93 -2.61 23.34
N GLU A 21 21.43 -3.73 22.82
CA GLU A 21 20.40 -3.78 21.81
C GLU A 21 19.48 -2.61 22.18
N ASN A 22 19.53 -1.57 21.37
CA ASN A 22 18.33 -0.88 21.00
C ASN A 22 17.41 -2.00 20.51
N ALA A 23 16.69 -2.63 21.44
CA ALA A 23 15.34 -3.05 21.21
C ALA A 23 14.69 -1.78 20.70
N ALA A 24 14.82 -1.57 19.38
CA ALA A 24 13.95 -0.72 18.63
C ALA A 24 12.60 -1.16 19.14
N ALA A 25 11.98 -0.32 19.97
CA ALA A 25 10.58 -0.46 20.31
C ALA A 25 9.94 -0.75 18.96
N ALA A 26 9.43 -1.97 18.79
CA ALA A 26 8.73 -2.36 17.58
C ALA A 26 7.74 -1.22 17.37
N ALA A 27 8.00 -0.39 16.37
CA ALA A 27 7.26 0.83 16.19
C ALA A 27 5.83 0.34 16.01
N SER A 28 4.98 0.58 17.01
CA SER A 28 3.56 0.33 16.90
C SER A 28 3.08 1.43 15.97
N TYR A 29 3.24 1.17 14.69
CA TYR A 29 2.68 1.99 13.66
C TYR A 29 1.17 1.87 13.80
N ASP A 30 0.52 2.92 14.33
CA ASP A 30 -0.93 2.98 14.37
C ASP A 30 -1.42 3.26 12.95
N CYS A 31 -1.56 2.19 12.18
CA CYS A 31 -2.12 2.19 10.85
C CYS A 31 -3.55 2.73 10.78
N GLY A 32 -4.17 3.02 11.92
CA GLY A 32 -5.53 3.52 12.03
C GLY A 32 -6.49 2.68 11.18
N ALA A 33 -7.22 3.37 10.31
CA ALA A 33 -8.22 2.75 9.45
C ALA A 33 -7.64 1.83 8.35
N LEU A 34 -6.35 1.91 8.04
CA LEU A 34 -5.72 1.13 6.97
C LEU A 34 -5.20 -0.24 7.43
N GLN A 35 -5.08 -0.47 8.74
CA GLN A 35 -4.52 -1.72 9.28
C GLN A 35 -5.18 -2.98 8.66
N PRO A 36 -6.52 -3.08 8.56
CA PRO A 36 -7.14 -4.28 8.01
C PRO A 36 -6.80 -4.52 6.53
N LEU A 37 -6.53 -3.46 5.75
CA LEU A 37 -6.12 -3.60 4.35
C LEU A 37 -4.71 -4.17 4.23
N PHE A 38 -3.77 -3.67 5.03
CA PHE A 38 -2.40 -4.13 5.00
C PHE A 38 -2.26 -5.56 5.52
N GLU A 39 -3.01 -5.93 6.56
CA GLU A 39 -3.05 -7.31 7.07
C GLU A 39 -3.64 -8.27 6.03
N SER A 40 -4.81 -7.93 5.47
CA SER A 40 -5.51 -8.79 4.51
C SER A 40 -4.82 -8.92 3.15
N ARG A 41 -3.83 -8.07 2.84
CA ARG A 41 -3.01 -8.22 1.62
C ARG A 41 -2.32 -9.58 1.56
N THR A 42 -1.96 -10.14 2.72
CA THR A 42 -1.24 -11.41 2.82
C THR A 42 -2.13 -12.64 2.96
N ASP A 43 -3.45 -12.47 2.93
CA ASP A 43 -4.41 -13.57 2.95
C ASP A 43 -4.18 -14.53 1.77
N ALA A 44 -4.63 -15.78 1.91
CA ALA A 44 -4.58 -16.77 0.83
C ALA A 44 -5.27 -16.25 -0.44
N VAL A 45 -6.38 -15.53 -0.27
CA VAL A 45 -6.99 -14.69 -1.30
C VAL A 45 -6.84 -13.23 -0.83
N PRO A 46 -5.99 -12.41 -1.48
CA PRO A 46 -5.71 -11.06 -1.02
C PRO A 46 -6.96 -10.21 -0.85
N PHE A 47 -7.01 -9.46 0.26
CA PHE A 47 -8.09 -8.58 0.67
C PHE A 47 -9.44 -9.28 0.91
N GLU A 48 -9.48 -10.62 1.02
CA GLU A 48 -10.73 -11.33 1.27
C GLU A 48 -11.35 -10.97 2.62
N ALA A 49 -10.54 -10.87 3.68
CA ALA A 49 -11.03 -10.61 5.03
C ALA A 49 -11.79 -9.27 5.19
N VAL A 50 -11.49 -8.28 4.34
CA VAL A 50 -12.13 -6.96 4.38
C VAL A 50 -13.36 -6.86 3.47
N ARG A 51 -13.71 -7.91 2.72
CA ARG A 51 -14.88 -7.91 1.82
C ARG A 51 -16.15 -8.07 2.65
N THR A 52 -17.12 -7.19 2.41
CA THR A 52 -18.43 -7.19 3.10
C THR A 52 -19.59 -7.62 2.21
N GLY A 53 -19.36 -7.71 0.90
CA GLY A 53 -20.36 -8.09 -0.10
C GLY A 53 -19.92 -7.72 -1.51
N ASN A 54 -20.74 -8.05 -2.51
CA ASN A 54 -20.50 -7.62 -3.89
C ASN A 54 -20.79 -6.13 -4.04
N LEU A 55 -20.01 -5.47 -4.89
CA LEU A 55 -20.37 -4.16 -5.40
C LEU A 55 -21.60 -4.28 -6.30
N MET A 56 -22.49 -3.30 -6.23
CA MET A 56 -23.77 -3.31 -6.93
C MET A 56 -23.82 -2.17 -7.96
N LEU A 57 -24.30 -2.48 -9.17
CA LEU A 57 -24.71 -1.50 -10.18
C LEU A 57 -26.24 -1.56 -10.32
N GLY A 58 -26.94 -0.71 -9.56
CA GLY A 58 -28.39 -0.85 -9.38
C GLY A 58 -28.70 -2.18 -8.66
N ASP A 59 -29.55 -3.00 -9.27
CA ASP A 59 -29.91 -4.32 -8.76
C ASP A 59 -28.95 -5.44 -9.22
N THR A 60 -27.96 -5.12 -10.05
CA THR A 60 -27.03 -6.09 -10.62
C THR A 60 -25.77 -6.19 -9.76
N LYS A 61 -25.42 -7.41 -9.36
CA LYS A 61 -24.12 -7.69 -8.73
C LYS A 61 -23.02 -7.56 -9.77
N LEU A 62 -21.94 -6.87 -9.40
CA LEU A 62 -20.72 -6.85 -10.19
C LEU A 62 -19.85 -8.02 -9.75
N ASP A 63 -19.60 -8.93 -10.69
CA ASP A 63 -18.68 -10.05 -10.46
C ASP A 63 -17.28 -9.51 -10.22
N ASP A 64 -16.56 -10.17 -9.31
CA ASP A 64 -15.18 -9.84 -8.95
C ASP A 64 -14.98 -8.40 -8.44
N GLN A 65 -16.04 -7.74 -7.99
CA GLN A 65 -16.00 -6.44 -7.31
C GLN A 65 -16.76 -6.52 -6.00
N TYR A 66 -16.19 -5.92 -4.96
CA TYR A 66 -16.62 -6.09 -3.58
C TYR A 66 -16.60 -4.74 -2.84
N THR A 67 -17.57 -4.55 -1.96
CA THR A 67 -17.53 -3.48 -0.97
C THR A 67 -16.67 -3.90 0.21
N THR A 68 -15.96 -2.97 0.84
CA THR A 68 -15.26 -3.24 2.11
C THR A 68 -15.95 -2.55 3.30
N ASP A 69 -15.56 -2.91 4.52
CA ASP A 69 -15.90 -2.14 5.74
C ASP A 69 -14.90 -1.00 6.01
N VAL A 70 -13.68 -1.11 5.45
CA VAL A 70 -12.63 -0.11 5.54
C VAL A 70 -13.04 1.19 4.86
N ARG A 71 -12.73 2.30 5.53
CA ARG A 71 -12.91 3.65 5.02
C ARG A 71 -11.62 4.44 5.11
N VAL A 72 -11.38 5.28 4.12
CA VAL A 72 -10.35 6.32 4.15
C VAL A 72 -11.08 7.65 4.08
N GLN A 73 -10.88 8.49 5.09
CA GLN A 73 -11.75 9.63 5.33
C GLN A 73 -13.23 9.16 5.43
N ASP A 74 -14.16 9.83 4.76
CA ASP A 74 -15.59 9.46 4.76
C ASP A 74 -15.98 8.42 3.70
N ASN A 75 -15.01 7.97 2.88
CA ASN A 75 -15.28 7.14 1.72
C ASN A 75 -14.92 5.67 1.98
N ARG A 76 -15.80 4.79 1.52
CA ARG A 76 -15.60 3.34 1.62
C ARG A 76 -14.68 2.85 0.50
N CYS A 77 -13.76 1.95 0.82
CA CYS A 77 -12.95 1.31 -0.18
C CYS A 77 -13.74 0.23 -0.95
N THR A 78 -13.24 -0.11 -2.12
CA THR A 78 -13.73 -1.22 -2.94
C THR A 78 -12.59 -2.16 -3.25
N ALA A 79 -12.85 -3.46 -3.20
CA ALA A 79 -11.92 -4.48 -3.64
C ALA A 79 -12.36 -5.02 -5.01
N SER A 80 -11.43 -5.33 -5.90
CA SER A 80 -11.71 -5.97 -7.17
C SER A 80 -10.65 -7.01 -7.52
N VAL A 81 -11.02 -7.94 -8.40
CA VAL A 81 -10.12 -8.98 -8.91
C VAL A 81 -10.13 -8.94 -10.43
N MET A 82 -8.96 -8.72 -11.02
CA MET A 82 -8.75 -8.87 -12.45
C MET A 82 -8.17 -10.25 -12.71
N LYS A 83 -8.97 -11.13 -13.33
CA LYS A 83 -8.58 -12.51 -13.62
C LYS A 83 -7.95 -12.66 -15.00
N GLY A 84 -6.96 -13.55 -15.11
CA GLY A 84 -6.42 -14.00 -16.40
C GLY A 84 -5.66 -12.92 -17.19
N PHE A 85 -5.08 -11.94 -16.50
CA PHE A 85 -4.29 -10.89 -17.14
C PHE A 85 -2.89 -11.43 -17.52
N PHE A 86 -2.29 -10.94 -18.61
CA PHE A 86 -0.94 -11.31 -19.10
C PHE A 86 -0.64 -12.81 -19.35
N GLY A 87 -1.53 -13.52 -20.06
CA GLY A 87 -1.21 -14.88 -20.54
C GLY A 87 -1.90 -16.04 -19.81
N ALA A 88 -2.90 -15.71 -18.98
CA ALA A 88 -3.89 -16.58 -18.33
C ALA A 88 -3.59 -17.07 -16.89
N ASP A 89 -2.35 -16.96 -16.40
CA ASP A 89 -1.96 -17.57 -15.13
C ASP A 89 -1.71 -16.55 -14.00
N ALA A 90 -2.27 -15.33 -14.05
CA ALA A 90 -2.15 -14.38 -12.96
C ALA A 90 -3.47 -13.64 -12.67
N ASN A 91 -3.77 -13.51 -11.38
CA ASN A 91 -4.85 -12.69 -10.85
C ASN A 91 -4.25 -11.46 -10.17
N ILE A 92 -4.82 -10.29 -10.45
CA ILE A 92 -4.47 -9.04 -9.77
C ILE A 92 -5.62 -8.68 -8.84
N TYR A 93 -5.32 -8.62 -7.55
CA TYR A 93 -6.24 -8.18 -6.51
C TYR A 93 -5.96 -6.72 -6.23
N ILE A 94 -7.01 -5.90 -6.25
CA ILE A 94 -6.90 -4.45 -6.12
C ILE A 94 -7.83 -4.00 -5.00
N VAL A 95 -7.34 -3.16 -4.09
CA VAL A 95 -8.19 -2.34 -3.23
C VAL A 95 -7.99 -0.90 -3.60
N ASN A 96 -9.09 -0.21 -3.86
CA ASN A 96 -9.12 1.21 -4.17
C ASN A 96 -9.91 1.95 -3.10
N CYS A 97 -9.32 3.01 -2.55
CA CYS A 97 -9.88 3.89 -1.56
C CYS A 97 -9.81 5.34 -2.06
N VAL A 98 -10.94 5.88 -2.53
CA VAL A 98 -11.05 7.30 -2.89
C VAL A 98 -11.05 8.14 -1.63
N ALA A 99 -9.97 8.84 -1.31
CA ALA A 99 -9.88 9.70 -0.12
C ALA A 99 -10.57 11.06 -0.35
N PHE A 100 -10.54 11.57 -1.58
CA PHE A 100 -11.18 12.83 -1.96
C PHE A 100 -11.64 12.80 -3.41
N GLN A 101 -12.81 13.36 -3.67
CA GLN A 101 -13.29 13.60 -5.03
C GLN A 101 -14.08 14.91 -5.07
N ALA A 102 -13.78 15.76 -6.05
CA ALA A 102 -14.54 16.97 -6.32
C ALA A 102 -14.60 17.25 -7.81
N GLY A 103 -15.61 18.01 -8.24
CA GLY A 103 -15.70 18.47 -9.63
C GLY A 103 -14.64 19.52 -9.96
N SER A 104 -14.69 20.06 -11.17
CA SER A 104 -13.74 21.09 -11.64
C SER A 104 -14.09 22.53 -11.21
N LEU A 105 -15.17 22.72 -10.44
CA LEU A 105 -15.52 24.01 -9.85
C LEU A 105 -14.63 24.30 -8.64
N ASP A 106 -14.51 25.56 -8.24
CA ASP A 106 -13.75 25.99 -7.05
C ASP A 106 -12.33 25.41 -6.97
N ASN A 107 -11.62 25.47 -8.10
CA ASN A 107 -10.35 24.78 -8.33
C ASN A 107 -9.32 25.01 -7.21
N GLU A 108 -9.05 26.28 -6.84
CA GLU A 108 -8.06 26.60 -5.81
C GLU A 108 -8.41 26.03 -4.42
N ALA A 109 -9.69 26.08 -4.04
CA ALA A 109 -10.13 25.53 -2.75
C ALA A 109 -10.06 24.00 -2.74
N ASN A 110 -10.44 23.37 -3.86
CA ASN A 110 -10.37 21.92 -4.02
C ASN A 110 -8.93 21.42 -4.14
N GLU A 111 -8.02 22.20 -4.75
CA GLU A 111 -6.58 21.91 -4.76
C GLU A 111 -6.02 21.86 -3.34
N ALA A 112 -6.27 22.90 -2.55
CA ALA A 112 -5.77 22.98 -1.18
C ALA A 112 -6.26 21.78 -0.35
N LYS A 113 -7.55 21.44 -0.48
CA LYS A 113 -8.14 20.29 0.21
C LYS A 113 -7.61 18.95 -0.30
N ALA A 114 -7.40 18.79 -1.61
CA ALA A 114 -6.81 17.58 -2.19
C ALA A 114 -5.38 17.38 -1.69
N ARG A 115 -4.57 18.45 -1.63
CA ARG A 115 -3.20 18.41 -1.09
C ARG A 115 -3.16 18.07 0.39
N GLU A 116 -4.06 18.64 1.18
CA GLU A 116 -4.21 18.32 2.61
C GLU A 116 -4.50 16.83 2.80
N ILE A 117 -5.55 16.33 2.13
CA ILE A 117 -5.96 14.92 2.24
C ILE A 117 -4.86 13.98 1.71
N PHE A 118 -4.18 14.34 0.61
CA PHE A 118 -3.05 13.56 0.11
C PHE A 118 -1.95 13.43 1.17
N ASN A 119 -1.53 14.53 1.79
CA ASN A 119 -0.47 14.50 2.80
C ASN A 119 -0.89 13.71 4.05
N GLU A 120 -2.15 13.82 4.48
CA GLU A 120 -2.69 13.01 5.59
C GLU A 120 -2.65 11.51 5.28
N VAL A 121 -3.12 11.12 4.09
CA VAL A 121 -3.13 9.71 3.68
C VAL A 121 -1.71 9.20 3.46
N GLU A 122 -0.82 9.99 2.87
CA GLU A 122 0.60 9.67 2.68
C GLU A 122 1.28 9.40 4.03
N ALA A 123 1.00 10.23 5.04
CA ALA A 123 1.50 10.02 6.40
C ALA A 123 0.94 8.76 7.05
N MET A 124 -0.36 8.47 6.88
CA MET A 124 -0.97 7.23 7.38
C MET A 124 -0.34 5.99 6.72
N VAL A 125 -0.21 5.98 5.39
CA VAL A 125 0.41 4.87 4.65
C VAL A 125 1.88 4.69 5.05
N SER A 126 2.64 5.78 5.12
CA SER A 126 4.06 5.72 5.52
C SER A 126 4.24 5.24 6.96
N SER A 127 3.27 5.49 7.83
CA SER A 127 3.27 4.86 9.16
C SER A 127 3.01 3.37 9.04
N CYS A 128 2.09 2.93 8.19
CA CYS A 128 1.73 1.51 8.06
C CYS A 128 2.79 0.59 7.50
N LEU A 129 3.62 1.13 6.62
CA LEU A 129 4.53 0.31 5.84
C LEU A 129 5.81 0.03 6.63
N GLY A 130 6.26 -1.22 6.57
CA GLY A 130 7.54 -1.63 7.13
C GLY A 130 8.70 -0.91 6.43
N SER A 131 9.85 -0.86 7.10
CA SER A 131 11.05 -0.18 6.60
C SER A 131 11.61 -0.77 5.29
N GLU A 132 11.09 -1.91 4.83
CA GLU A 132 11.49 -2.55 3.57
C GLU A 132 10.94 -1.89 2.30
N LEU A 133 9.91 -1.03 2.41
CA LEU A 133 9.35 -0.31 1.27
C LEU A 133 9.94 1.09 1.17
N VAL A 134 10.34 1.46 -0.03
CA VAL A 134 10.86 2.77 -0.38
C VAL A 134 9.76 3.56 -1.09
N ALA A 135 9.58 4.80 -0.65
CA ALA A 135 8.65 5.73 -1.27
C ALA A 135 9.32 6.48 -2.43
N GLU A 136 8.68 6.50 -3.59
CA GLU A 136 9.04 7.34 -4.73
C GLU A 136 7.87 8.26 -5.06
N THR A 137 8.12 9.56 -5.18
CA THR A 137 7.09 10.56 -5.53
C THR A 137 7.38 11.17 -6.89
N VAL A 138 6.36 11.17 -7.75
CA VAL A 138 6.35 11.82 -9.07
C VAL A 138 5.28 12.92 -9.06
N GLU A 139 5.63 14.12 -9.51
CA GLU A 139 4.73 15.29 -9.52
C GLU A 139 4.29 15.73 -10.93
N GLU A 140 4.64 14.96 -11.96
CA GLU A 140 4.33 15.29 -13.35
C GLU A 140 3.71 14.10 -14.07
N SER A 141 2.70 14.37 -14.90
CA SER A 141 2.11 13.40 -15.82
C SER A 141 1.62 14.12 -17.08
N ALA A 142 1.75 13.47 -18.23
CA ALA A 142 1.22 14.01 -19.49
C ALA A 142 -0.31 13.94 -19.58
N ASP A 143 -0.94 13.14 -18.71
CA ASP A 143 -2.39 12.87 -18.74
C ASP A 143 -3.19 13.82 -17.84
N PHE A 144 -2.53 14.55 -16.95
CA PHE A 144 -3.17 15.42 -15.95
C PHE A 144 -2.58 16.83 -15.95
N ASP A 145 -3.41 17.82 -15.62
CA ASP A 145 -2.93 19.20 -15.49
C ASP A 145 -2.21 19.40 -14.15
N ILE A 146 -2.64 18.68 -13.10
CA ILE A 146 -1.95 18.60 -11.80
C ILE A 146 -1.87 17.12 -11.43
N TYR A 147 -0.69 16.68 -11.02
CA TYR A 147 -0.42 15.30 -10.68
C TYR A 147 0.52 15.22 -9.47
N ARG A 148 0.27 14.26 -8.60
CA ARG A 148 1.25 13.78 -7.62
C ARG A 148 0.94 12.33 -7.33
N LYS A 149 1.90 11.44 -7.51
CA LYS A 149 1.79 10.03 -7.13
C LYS A 149 2.96 9.66 -6.25
N THR A 150 2.67 9.10 -5.08
CA THR A 150 3.65 8.43 -4.24
C THR A 150 3.42 6.94 -4.35
N THR A 151 4.44 6.20 -4.79
CA THR A 151 4.45 4.74 -4.86
C THR A 151 5.33 4.20 -3.75
N TRP A 152 4.91 3.14 -3.07
CA TRP A 152 5.75 2.39 -2.13
C TRP A 152 6.02 1.00 -2.70
N ASP A 153 7.29 0.72 -2.99
CA ASP A 153 7.75 -0.55 -3.56
C ASP A 153 9.01 -1.05 -2.83
N LEU A 154 9.38 -2.31 -3.03
CA LEU A 154 10.59 -2.89 -2.47
C LEU A 154 11.83 -2.22 -3.07
N GLU A 155 12.81 -1.87 -2.23
CA GLU A 155 14.09 -1.30 -2.70
C GLU A 155 14.81 -2.26 -3.66
N ASN A 156 14.76 -3.55 -3.35
CA ASN A 156 15.37 -4.62 -4.12
C ASN A 156 14.31 -5.68 -4.43
N PRO A 157 13.42 -5.42 -5.39
CA PRO A 157 12.39 -6.38 -5.71
C PRO A 157 13.02 -7.63 -6.34
N PRO A 158 12.39 -8.81 -6.20
CA PRO A 158 12.86 -10.01 -6.87
C PRO A 158 12.94 -9.80 -8.38
N GLU A 159 13.99 -10.33 -9.01
CA GLU A 159 14.12 -10.31 -10.46
C GLU A 159 12.93 -11.06 -11.08
N LEU A 160 12.21 -10.36 -11.94
CA LEU A 160 11.12 -10.93 -12.72
C LEU A 160 11.69 -11.62 -13.96
N GLU A 161 11.13 -12.76 -14.34
CA GLU A 161 11.47 -13.37 -15.62
C GLU A 161 11.19 -12.39 -16.78
N THR A 162 11.96 -12.47 -17.86
CA THR A 162 11.81 -11.56 -19.00
C THR A 162 10.38 -11.62 -19.57
N GLY A 163 9.68 -10.47 -19.58
CA GLY A 163 8.29 -10.37 -20.01
C GLY A 163 7.25 -10.43 -18.88
N SER A 164 7.69 -10.68 -17.64
CA SER A 164 6.84 -10.62 -16.45
C SER A 164 6.61 -9.17 -16.01
N PHE A 165 5.40 -8.89 -15.55
CA PHE A 165 4.97 -7.60 -15.01
C PHE A 165 4.80 -7.71 -13.50
N ARG A 166 5.12 -6.62 -12.76
CA ARG A 166 4.80 -6.45 -11.35
C ARG A 166 3.92 -5.21 -11.20
N VAL A 167 2.82 -5.37 -10.48
CA VAL A 167 1.95 -4.26 -10.07
C VAL A 167 2.64 -3.36 -9.05
N ASP A 168 2.36 -2.06 -9.08
CA ASP A 168 2.71 -1.14 -7.99
C ASP A 168 1.97 -1.59 -6.71
N PRO A 169 2.67 -2.09 -5.67
CA PRO A 169 2.02 -2.75 -4.54
C PRO A 169 1.12 -1.81 -3.74
N VAL A 170 1.57 -0.55 -3.60
CA VAL A 170 0.82 0.52 -2.94
C VAL A 170 1.14 1.82 -3.64
N TYR A 171 0.13 2.59 -4.00
CA TYR A 171 0.33 3.97 -4.42
C TYR A 171 -0.79 4.88 -3.95
N LEU A 172 -0.46 6.14 -3.74
CA LEU A 172 -1.38 7.23 -3.47
C LEU A 172 -1.24 8.23 -4.61
N GLU A 173 -2.34 8.54 -5.27
CA GLU A 173 -2.38 9.49 -6.37
C GLU A 173 -3.28 10.69 -6.01
N MET A 174 -2.83 11.89 -6.32
CA MET A 174 -3.63 13.10 -6.44
C MET A 174 -3.57 13.55 -7.89
N SER A 175 -4.73 13.78 -8.52
CA SER A 175 -4.79 14.23 -9.89
C SER A 175 -5.92 15.23 -10.13
N TYR A 176 -5.72 16.10 -11.12
CA TYR A 176 -6.74 16.99 -11.65
C TYR A 176 -6.83 16.87 -13.18
N SER A 177 -8.04 16.59 -13.66
CA SER A 177 -8.39 16.61 -15.09
C SER A 177 -9.48 17.65 -15.36
N PRO A 178 -9.25 18.65 -16.23
CA PRO A 178 -10.30 19.61 -16.58
C PRO A 178 -11.39 18.95 -17.44
N PHE A 179 -12.61 19.48 -17.37
CA PHE A 179 -13.82 18.98 -18.03
C PHE A 179 -13.66 18.68 -19.54
N MET A 180 -12.75 19.36 -20.23
CA MET A 180 -12.57 19.27 -21.69
C MET A 180 -11.36 18.42 -22.15
N ARG A 181 -10.54 17.86 -21.23
CA ARG A 181 -9.34 17.06 -21.59
C ARG A 181 -9.42 15.57 -21.24
N GLY A 182 -10.44 15.10 -20.54
CA GLY A 182 -10.50 13.71 -20.06
C GLY A 182 -10.58 12.67 -21.19
N ARG A 183 -9.59 11.78 -21.31
CA ARG A 183 -9.62 10.56 -22.16
C ARG A 183 -10.53 9.47 -21.57
N GLY A 184 -11.76 9.83 -21.18
CA GLY A 184 -12.77 8.88 -20.68
C GLY A 184 -12.84 8.69 -19.16
N GLY A 185 -12.01 9.38 -18.36
CA GLY A 185 -12.11 9.41 -16.90
C GLY A 185 -12.99 10.55 -16.36
N PRO A 186 -13.38 10.52 -15.07
CA PRO A 186 -14.14 11.60 -14.45
C PRO A 186 -13.32 12.89 -14.40
N SER A 187 -13.91 14.00 -14.83
CA SER A 187 -13.29 15.32 -14.69
C SER A 187 -13.33 15.81 -13.25
N GLY A 188 -12.32 16.54 -12.82
CA GLY A 188 -12.22 17.16 -11.50
C GLY A 188 -11.00 16.69 -10.75
N TRP A 189 -11.09 16.77 -9.43
CA TRP A 189 -10.07 16.40 -8.46
C TRP A 189 -10.29 14.98 -7.95
N LEU A 190 -9.22 14.22 -7.84
CA LEU A 190 -9.18 12.90 -7.25
C LEU A 190 -7.99 12.79 -6.31
N VAL A 191 -8.21 12.22 -5.12
CA VAL A 191 -7.15 11.64 -4.29
C VAL A 191 -7.53 10.20 -4.01
N GLU A 192 -6.67 9.26 -4.40
CA GLU A 192 -6.96 7.84 -4.39
C GLU A 192 -5.77 7.03 -3.88
N LEU A 193 -6.02 6.20 -2.86
CA LEU A 193 -5.08 5.19 -2.40
C LEU A 193 -5.45 3.86 -3.05
N GLN A 194 -4.48 3.22 -3.68
CA GLN A 194 -4.63 1.88 -4.23
C GLN A 194 -3.59 0.93 -3.65
N LEU A 195 -4.03 -0.27 -3.28
CA LEU A 195 -3.19 -1.40 -2.92
C LEU A 195 -3.39 -2.51 -3.94
N GLN A 196 -2.32 -3.18 -4.35
CA GLN A 196 -2.37 -4.27 -5.31
C GLN A 196 -1.55 -5.46 -4.84
N GLU A 197 -2.05 -6.65 -5.15
CA GLU A 197 -1.34 -7.89 -4.95
C GLU A 197 -1.54 -8.78 -6.18
N GLN A 198 -0.45 -9.22 -6.79
CA GLN A 198 -0.47 -10.14 -7.91
C GLN A 198 -0.18 -11.56 -7.41
N ARG A 199 -1.02 -12.52 -7.80
CA ARG A 199 -0.83 -13.95 -7.48
C ARG A 199 -0.93 -14.77 -8.75
N GLU A 200 -0.21 -15.89 -8.79
CA GLU A 200 -0.43 -16.91 -9.80
C GLU A 200 -1.90 -17.36 -9.76
N GLY A 201 -2.48 -17.59 -10.93
CA GLY A 201 -3.83 -18.09 -11.10
C GLY A 201 -3.88 -19.57 -10.71
N GLU A 202 -4.90 -19.94 -9.93
CA GLU A 202 -5.25 -21.34 -9.67
C GLU A 202 -5.97 -21.99 -10.87
#